data_AF-X1IXI6-F1
#
_entry.id   AF-X1IXI6-F1
#
_cell.length_a   1.000
_cell.length_b   1.000
_cell.length_c   1.000
_cell.angle_alpha   90.00
_cell.angle_beta   90.00
_cell.angle_gamma   90.00
#
_symmetry.space_group_name_H-M   'P 1'
#
loop_
_entity.id
_entity.type
_entity.pdbx_description
1 polymer ?
#
loop_
_entity_poly.entity_id
_entity_poly.type
_entity_poly.pdbx_seq_one_letter_code
_entity_poly.pdbx_strand_id
1 'polypeptide(L)' 'MAGLNPKSVLQRGYSITANKKTGLLIKSSEDVRIGDLLITELAEENLIESKVIKK' A
#
# COMPACT_ATOMS: atom_id res chain seq x y z
N MET A 1 13.15 -24.41 4.99
CA MET A 1 11.91 -23.72 5.40
C MET A 1 11.89 -22.34 4.78
N ALA A 2 11.37 -22.20 3.55
CA ALA A 2 11.09 -20.89 3.00
C ALA A 2 9.67 -20.53 3.46
N GLY A 3 9.56 -19.70 4.50
CA GLY A 3 8.28 -19.08 4.84
C GLY A 3 7.78 -18.34 3.59
N LEU A 4 6.57 -18.66 3.14
CA LEU A 4 5.97 -18.03 1.96
C LEU A 4 6.18 -16.51 2.03
N ASN A 5 6.82 -15.95 1.00
CA ASN A 5 6.96 -14.50 0.88
C ASN A 5 5.54 -13.90 1.06
N PRO A 6 5.29 -13.09 2.10
CA PRO A 6 3.95 -12.58 2.37
C PRO A 6 3.42 -11.74 1.20
N LYS A 7 4.30 -11.21 0.35
CA LYS A 7 3.94 -10.50 -0.89
C LYS A 7 3.38 -11.40 -1.99
N SER A 8 3.45 -12.72 -1.85
CA SER A 8 2.80 -13.67 -2.78
C SER A 8 1.28 -13.51 -2.88
N VAL A 9 0.65 -12.80 -1.93
CA VAL A 9 -0.76 -12.42 -2.02
C VAL A 9 -1.03 -11.42 -3.13
N LEU A 10 -0.06 -10.59 -3.52
CA LEU A 10 -0.23 -9.61 -4.59
C LEU A 10 -0.63 -10.27 -5.92
N GLN A 11 -0.06 -11.46 -6.18
CA GLN A 11 -0.39 -12.29 -7.35
C GLN A 11 -1.85 -12.77 -7.39
N ARG A 12 -2.57 -12.67 -6.28
CA ARG A 12 -3.99 -13.04 -6.17
C ARG A 12 -4.92 -11.85 -6.33
N GLY A 13 -4.40 -10.69 -6.76
CA GLY A 13 -5.17 -9.47 -6.98
C GLY A 13 -5.30 -8.56 -5.76
N TYR A 14 -4.56 -8.84 -4.68
CA TYR A 14 -4.48 -7.92 -3.54
C TYR A 14 -3.46 -6.81 -3.80
N SER A 15 -3.60 -5.72 -3.05
CA SER A 15 -2.64 -4.62 -3.03
C SER A 15 -2.20 -4.33 -1.60
N ILE A 16 -1.00 -3.78 -1.44
CA ILE A 16 -0.49 -3.30 -0.15
C ILE A 16 -0.27 -1.80 -0.26
N THR A 17 -0.91 -1.01 0.58
CA THR A 17 -0.76 0.45 0.58
C THR A 17 -0.09 0.92 1.85
N ALA A 18 0.89 1.81 1.70
CA ALA A 18 1.60 2.44 2.80
C ALA A 18 1.65 3.97 2.60
N ASN A 19 1.69 4.69 3.72
CA ASN A 19 1.94 6.13 3.69
C ASN A 19 3.39 6.37 3.22
N LYS A 20 3.58 7.13 2.15
CA LYS A 20 4.89 7.37 1.53
C LYS A 20 5.85 8.08 2.49
N LYS A 21 5.34 8.95 3.36
CA LYS A 21 6.15 9.74 4.29
C LYS A 21 6.64 8.91 5.47
N THR A 22 5.78 8.08 6.03
CA THR A 22 6.09 7.32 7.27
C THR A 22 6.53 5.89 7.00
N GLY A 23 6.24 5.35 5.82
CA GLY A 23 6.45 3.94 5.48
C GLY A 23 5.49 2.98 6.18
N LEU A 24 4.53 3.50 6.96
CA LEU A 24 3.59 2.68 7.72
C LEU A 24 2.46 2.17 6.82
N LEU A 25 2.09 0.90 7.01
CA LEU A 25 0.94 0.29 6.36
C LEU A 25 -0.36 0.98 6.76
N ILE A 26 -1.20 1.23 5.77
CA ILE A 26 -2.55 1.77 5.96
C ILE A 26 -3.50 0.61 6.16
N LYS A 27 -4.20 0.59 7.29
CA LYS A 27 -5.15 -0.47 7.68
C LYS A 27 -6.56 0.07 7.84
N SER A 28 -6.71 1.34 8.20
CA SER A 28 -7.99 2.04 8.28
C SER A 28 -7.89 3.46 7.71
N SER A 29 -9.03 4.12 7.56
CA SER A 29 -9.10 5.52 7.14
C SER A 29 -8.46 6.50 8.12
N GLU A 30 -8.22 6.09 9.37
CA GLU A 30 -7.60 6.93 10.41
C GLU A 30 -6.07 7.05 10.21
N ASP A 31 -5.48 6.12 9.47
CA ASP A 31 -4.04 6.11 9.14
C ASP A 31 -3.67 7.14 8.07
N VAL A 32 -4.66 7.84 7.48
CA VAL A 32 -4.47 8.80 6.39
C VAL A 32 -5.10 10.15 6.69
N ARG A 33 -4.47 11.20 6.17
CA ARG A 33 -4.97 12.57 6.20
C ARG A 33 -5.05 13.14 4.80
N ILE A 34 -5.95 14.10 4.58
CA ILE A 34 -6.04 14.82 3.31
C ILE A 34 -4.68 15.43 3.00
N GLY A 35 -4.20 15.20 1.78
CA GLY A 35 -2.90 15.66 1.31
C GLY A 35 -1.78 14.65 1.46
N ASP A 36 -1.96 13.56 2.21
CA ASP A 36 -0.95 12.51 2.34
C ASP A 36 -0.65 11.86 0.98
N LEU A 37 0.62 11.54 0.77
CA LEU A 37 1.09 10.74 -0.35
C LEU A 37 1.15 9.27 0.07
N LEU A 38 0.61 8.39 -0.76
CA LEU A 38 0.57 6.96 -0.53
C LEU A 38 1.31 6.22 -1.65
N ILE A 39 1.98 5.13 -1.29
CA ILE A 39 2.51 4.17 -2.26
C ILE A 39 1.69 2.89 -2.12
N THR A 40 1.16 2.42 -3.25
CA THR A 40 0.47 1.14 -3.36
C THR A 40 1.31 0.19 -4.20
N GLU A 41 1.60 -0.97 -3.63
CA GLU A 41 2.29 -2.07 -4.30
C GLU A 41 1.26 -3.09 -4.80
N LEU A 42 1.40 -3.45 -6.08
CA LEU A 42 0.62 -4.47 -6.79
C LEU A 42 1.53 -5.66 -7.15
N ALA A 43 0.95 -6.67 -7.80
CA ALA A 43 1.73 -7.79 -8.36
C ALA A 43 2.85 -7.29 -9.29
N GLU A 44 3.89 -8.12 -9.44
CA GLU A 44 5.02 -7.84 -10.34
C GLU A 44 5.73 -6.50 -10.04
N GLU A 45 5.88 -6.15 -8.76
CA GLU A 45 6.59 -4.95 -8.29
C GLU A 45 6.03 -3.63 -8.86
N ASN A 46 4.77 -3.62 -9.31
CA ASN A 46 4.12 -2.43 -9.84
C ASN A 46 3.74 -1.49 -8.70
N LEU A 47 4.26 -0.26 -8.75
CA LEU A 47 4.03 0.78 -7.75
C LEU A 47 3.16 1.90 -8.29
N ILE A 48 2.14 2.28 -7.53
CA ILE A 48 1.29 3.45 -7.78
C ILE A 48 1.50 4.46 -6.67
N GLU A 49 1.81 5.70 -7.07
CA GLU A 49 1.79 6.84 -6.17
C GLU A 49 0.44 7.55 -6.25
N SER A 50 -0.13 7.90 -5.09
CA SER A 50 -1.43 8.56 -5.01
C SER A 50 -1.45 9.61 -3.91
N LYS A 51 -2.41 10.53 -4.00
CA LYS A 51 -2.63 11.59 -3.00
C LYS A 51 -4.05 11.53 -2.47
N VAL A 52 -4.20 11.59 -1.15
CA VAL A 52 -5.51 11.61 -0.50
C VAL A 52 -6.19 12.96 -0.74
N ILE A 53 -7.37 12.93 -1.34
CA ILE A 53 -8.23 14.11 -1.58
C ILE A 53 -9.57 13.93 -0.89
N LYS A 54 -10.27 15.04 -0.62
CA LYS A 54 -11.67 15.00 -0.23
C LYS A 54 -12.52 14.72 -1.47
N LYS A 55 -13.52 13.84 -1.33
CA LYS A 55 -14.52 13.61 -2.38
C LYS A 55 -15.44 14.81 -2.54
#